data_AF-A0A7C0W127-F1
#
_entry.id   AF-A0A7C0W127-F1
#
_cell.length_a   1.000
_cell.length_b   1.000
_cell.length_c   1.000
_cell.angle_alpha   90.00
_cell.angle_beta   90.00
_cell.angle_gamma   90.00
#
_symmetry.space_group_name_H-M   'P 1'
#
loop_
_entity.id
_entity.type
_entity.pdbx_description
1 polymer ?
#
loop_
_entity_poly.entity_id
_entity_poly.type
_entity_poly.pdbx_seq_one_letter_code
_entity_poly.pdbx_strand_id
1 'polypeptide(L)'
;MTKERNPFKIVQAQFDHNAEVLGLDPALREFMRDAEREIIVRIPVDMDDGTTKTFTGFRVQHSSARGPAKGGIRFAEEETLDMVRGLAMMMAWKCAVVDIPLGGAKGGIIVDPRKLSERETERLCRGWVRKVYDIVGPEMDVPAPDVATNPQDMLWIMDEYDTLARSRKPGFVTGKSVGVGGSLGRTEATGYGVIYCVREVFKRLGLDFKGATASIQGAGNNAQYCCDLFTQYG
;
A
#
# COMPACT_ATOMS: atom_id res chain seq x y z
N MET A 1 -26.87 6.44 16.07
CA MET A 1 -25.83 5.39 15.96
C MET A 1 -25.75 4.94 14.51
N THR A 2 -24.89 5.57 13.71
CA THR A 2 -24.62 5.13 12.33
C THR A 2 -24.00 3.74 12.40
N LYS A 3 -24.61 2.74 11.73
CA LYS A 3 -23.95 1.44 11.48
C LYS A 3 -22.59 1.75 10.88
N GLU A 4 -21.53 1.45 11.63
CA GLU A 4 -20.16 1.56 11.16
C GLU A 4 -20.07 0.74 9.86
N ARG A 5 -19.87 1.43 8.72
CA ARG A 5 -19.80 0.75 7.44
C ARG A 5 -18.48 0.00 7.38
N ASN A 6 -18.54 -1.32 7.45
CA ASN A 6 -17.37 -2.18 7.30
C ASN A 6 -16.69 -1.91 5.95
N PRO A 7 -15.41 -1.45 5.94
CA PRO A 7 -14.72 -1.06 4.72
C PRO A 7 -14.56 -2.22 3.75
N PHE A 8 -14.36 -3.45 4.24
CA PHE A 8 -14.25 -4.62 3.38
C PHE A 8 -15.57 -4.90 2.65
N LYS A 9 -16.71 -4.77 3.33
CA LYS A 9 -18.04 -5.01 2.73
C LYS A 9 -18.35 -4.02 1.61
N ILE A 10 -17.86 -2.79 1.69
CA ILE A 10 -17.99 -1.80 0.60
C ILE A 10 -17.22 -2.28 -0.63
N VAL A 11 -15.95 -2.70 -0.44
CA VAL A 11 -15.12 -3.17 -1.56
C VAL A 11 -15.67 -4.48 -2.14
N GLN A 12 -16.16 -5.40 -1.30
CA GLN A 12 -16.84 -6.63 -1.77
C GLN A 12 -18.09 -6.32 -2.58
N ALA A 13 -18.90 -5.32 -2.20
CA ALA A 13 -20.07 -4.93 -2.97
C ALA A 13 -19.68 -4.37 -4.35
N GLN A 14 -18.58 -3.62 -4.44
CA GLN A 14 -18.04 -3.15 -5.72
C GLN A 14 -17.53 -4.31 -6.58
N PHE A 15 -16.84 -5.28 -5.97
CA PHE A 15 -16.42 -6.51 -6.64
C PHE A 15 -17.62 -7.27 -7.20
N ASP A 16 -18.64 -7.50 -6.37
CA ASP A 16 -19.85 -8.24 -6.72
C ASP A 16 -20.57 -7.61 -7.92
N HIS A 17 -20.71 -6.28 -7.91
CA HIS A 17 -21.28 -5.54 -9.03
C HIS A 17 -20.47 -5.70 -10.32
N ASN A 18 -19.14 -5.54 -10.24
CA ASN A 18 -18.27 -5.66 -11.42
C ASN A 18 -18.24 -7.10 -11.96
N ALA A 19 -18.23 -8.10 -11.08
CA ALA A 19 -18.26 -9.51 -11.46
C ALA A 19 -19.56 -9.87 -12.19
N GLU A 20 -20.69 -9.31 -11.77
CA GLU A 20 -21.98 -9.46 -12.45
C GLU A 20 -21.96 -8.81 -13.84
N VAL A 21 -21.47 -7.57 -13.95
CA VAL A 21 -21.33 -6.85 -15.24
C VAL A 21 -20.45 -7.61 -16.23
N LEU A 22 -19.39 -8.27 -15.74
CA LEU A 22 -18.47 -9.07 -16.55
C LEU A 22 -19.00 -10.47 -16.89
N GLY A 23 -20.09 -10.93 -16.26
CA GLY A 23 -20.53 -12.32 -16.37
C GLY A 23 -19.48 -13.31 -15.86
N LEU A 24 -18.77 -12.95 -14.78
CA LEU A 24 -17.69 -13.75 -14.23
C LEU A 24 -18.21 -15.12 -13.77
N ASP A 25 -17.45 -16.18 -14.06
CA ASP A 25 -17.76 -17.53 -13.61
C ASP A 25 -18.01 -17.57 -12.09
N PRO A 26 -19.06 -18.26 -11.60
CA PRO A 26 -19.40 -18.28 -10.19
C PRO A 26 -18.29 -18.78 -9.26
N ALA A 27 -17.51 -19.78 -9.68
CA ALA A 27 -16.42 -20.32 -8.86
C ALA A 27 -15.26 -19.34 -8.80
N LEU A 28 -14.94 -18.68 -9.92
CA LEU A 28 -13.93 -17.61 -9.94
C LEU A 28 -14.37 -16.40 -9.10
N ARG A 29 -15.66 -16.05 -9.17
CA ARG A 29 -16.24 -14.98 -8.35
C ARG A 29 -16.11 -15.31 -6.87
N GLU A 30 -16.47 -16.52 -6.45
CA GLU A 30 -16.34 -16.96 -5.06
C GLU A 30 -14.89 -16.87 -4.59
N PHE A 31 -13.95 -17.38 -5.39
CA PHE A 31 -12.52 -17.36 -5.07
C PHE A 31 -11.96 -15.93 -4.92
N MET A 32 -12.24 -15.04 -5.88
CA MET A 32 -11.71 -13.67 -5.89
C MET A 32 -12.44 -12.72 -4.92
N ARG A 33 -13.52 -13.17 -4.28
CA ARG A 33 -14.30 -12.34 -3.34
C ARG A 33 -13.61 -12.19 -1.98
N ASP A 34 -12.64 -13.06 -1.67
CA ASP A 34 -11.86 -13.02 -0.44
C ASP A 34 -10.36 -13.12 -0.71
N ALA A 35 -9.53 -12.96 0.32
CA ALA A 35 -8.09 -13.04 0.20
C ALA A 35 -7.56 -14.48 0.19
N GLU A 36 -6.54 -14.75 -0.62
CA GLU A 36 -5.81 -16.03 -0.63
C GLU A 36 -5.17 -16.35 0.74
N ARG A 37 -4.70 -15.32 1.46
CA ARG A 37 -4.06 -15.48 2.76
C ARG A 37 -4.20 -14.25 3.64
N GLU A 38 -4.40 -14.49 4.93
CA GLU A 38 -4.43 -13.45 5.96
C GLU A 38 -3.65 -13.90 7.18
N ILE A 39 -2.81 -13.01 7.72
CA ILE A 39 -2.04 -13.29 8.93
C ILE A 39 -2.26 -12.15 9.93
N ILE A 40 -2.57 -12.54 11.15
CA ILE A 40 -2.60 -11.67 12.32
C ILE A 40 -1.41 -12.03 13.20
N VAL A 41 -0.59 -11.04 13.55
CA VAL A 41 0.64 -11.24 14.32
C VAL A 41 0.62 -10.39 15.60
N ARG A 42 1.28 -10.90 16.63
CA ARG A 42 1.53 -10.18 17.89
C ARG A 42 3.01 -9.86 17.97
N ILE A 43 3.33 -8.57 18.06
CA ILE A 43 4.70 -8.05 17.97
C ILE A 43 5.07 -7.43 19.31
N PRO A 44 5.79 -8.16 20.19
CA PRO A 44 6.32 -7.57 21.41
C PRO A 44 7.47 -6.60 21.06
N VAL A 45 7.42 -5.42 21.65
CA VAL A 45 8.43 -4.36 21.49
C VAL A 45 8.80 -3.88 22.88
N ASP A 46 10.11 -3.91 23.17
CA ASP A 46 10.65 -3.25 24.35
C ASP A 46 10.63 -1.75 24.13
N MET A 47 9.98 -1.04 25.03
CA MET A 47 9.76 0.39 25.01
C MET A 47 10.95 1.11 25.66
N ASP A 48 11.08 2.41 25.41
CA ASP A 48 12.18 3.22 25.95
C ASP A 48 12.05 3.45 27.46
N ASP A 49 10.84 3.30 28.02
CA ASP A 49 10.59 3.36 29.48
C ASP A 49 10.93 2.05 30.22
N GLY A 50 11.44 1.04 29.51
CA GLY A 50 11.80 -0.27 30.06
C GLY A 50 10.64 -1.26 30.16
N THR A 51 9.43 -0.88 29.77
CA THR A 51 8.29 -1.81 29.67
C THR A 51 8.31 -2.56 28.33
N THR A 52 7.51 -3.63 28.21
CA THR A 52 7.28 -4.31 26.92
C THR A 52 5.81 -4.09 26.52
N LYS A 53 5.60 -3.54 25.31
CA LYS A 53 4.27 -3.39 24.72
C LYS A 53 4.10 -4.36 23.56
N THR A 54 2.94 -5.02 23.48
CA THR A 54 2.64 -5.92 22.36
C THR A 54 1.66 -5.26 21.39
N PHE A 55 2.08 -5.11 20.14
CA PHE A 55 1.27 -4.57 19.05
C PHE A 55 0.58 -5.68 18.25
N THR A 56 -0.56 -5.37 17.64
CA THR A 56 -1.23 -6.26 16.67
C THR A 56 -0.88 -5.80 15.28
N GLY A 57 -0.34 -6.72 14.46
CA GLY A 57 -0.06 -6.49 13.05
C GLY A 57 -0.91 -7.39 12.16
N PHE A 58 -1.07 -6.97 10.92
CA PHE A 58 -1.81 -7.65 9.86
C PHE A 58 -0.95 -7.73 8.59
N ARG A 59 -1.05 -8.84 7.87
CA ARG A 59 -0.64 -8.93 6.46
C ARG A 59 -1.66 -9.76 5.70
N VAL A 60 -2.34 -9.13 4.74
CA VAL A 60 -3.32 -9.75 3.85
C VAL A 60 -2.72 -9.81 2.45
N GLN A 61 -2.69 -11.00 1.88
CA GLN A 61 -2.32 -11.27 0.49
C GLN A 61 -3.62 -11.64 -0.23
N HIS A 62 -4.22 -10.68 -0.92
CA HIS A 62 -5.51 -10.88 -1.55
C HIS A 62 -5.40 -11.80 -2.76
N SER A 63 -4.43 -11.53 -3.64
CA SER A 63 -4.16 -12.43 -4.75
C SER A 63 -2.69 -12.41 -5.18
N SER A 64 -2.21 -13.56 -5.66
CA SER A 64 -0.89 -13.77 -6.28
C SER A 64 -0.98 -14.21 -7.75
N ALA A 65 -2.17 -14.24 -8.34
CA ALA A 65 -2.42 -14.82 -9.67
C ALA A 65 -1.61 -14.18 -10.82
N ARG A 66 -1.25 -12.89 -10.70
CA ARG A 66 -0.45 -12.16 -11.72
C ARG A 66 1.04 -12.06 -11.40
N GLY A 67 1.46 -12.58 -10.24
CA GLY A 67 2.82 -12.42 -9.70
C GLY A 67 2.82 -12.13 -8.21
N PRO A 68 3.98 -11.77 -7.63
CA PRO A 68 4.13 -11.48 -6.21
C PRO A 68 3.09 -10.47 -5.71
N ALA A 69 2.61 -10.67 -4.49
CA ALA A 69 1.65 -9.74 -3.91
C ALA A 69 2.31 -8.38 -3.63
N LYS A 70 1.56 -7.28 -3.78
CA LYS A 70 2.11 -5.93 -3.61
C LYS A 70 1.18 -5.06 -2.78
N GLY A 71 1.77 -4.42 -1.77
CA GLY A 71 1.14 -3.26 -1.14
C GLY A 71 1.73 -2.87 0.20
N GLY A 72 1.38 -1.65 0.61
CA GLY A 72 2.03 -0.96 1.72
C GLY A 72 1.66 -1.47 3.11
N ILE A 73 2.37 -0.95 4.11
CA ILE A 73 2.15 -1.19 5.53
C ILE A 73 1.74 0.13 6.19
N ARG A 74 0.64 0.12 6.93
CA ARG A 74 0.05 1.28 7.59
C ARG A 74 0.24 1.24 9.09
N PHE A 75 0.56 2.37 9.70
CA PHE A 75 0.56 2.55 11.15
C PHE A 75 -0.57 3.49 11.53
N ALA A 76 -1.64 2.95 12.15
CA ALA A 76 -2.80 3.74 12.55
C ALA A 76 -3.46 3.12 13.78
N GLU A 77 -4.03 3.97 14.65
CA GLU A 77 -4.67 3.54 15.90
C GLU A 77 -6.01 2.85 15.62
N GLU A 78 -6.67 3.25 14.54
CA GLU A 78 -7.95 2.74 14.03
C GLU A 78 -7.80 1.61 12.99
N GLU A 79 -6.59 1.07 12.80
CA GLU A 79 -6.36 0.02 11.82
C GLU A 79 -7.12 -1.27 12.18
N THR A 80 -7.75 -1.91 11.18
CA THR A 80 -8.55 -3.13 11.39
C THR A 80 -8.28 -4.14 10.28
N LEU A 81 -8.47 -5.43 10.57
CA LEU A 81 -8.31 -6.47 9.56
C LEU A 81 -9.19 -6.23 8.32
N ASP A 82 -10.44 -5.79 8.51
CA ASP A 82 -11.34 -5.49 7.39
C ASP A 82 -10.88 -4.31 6.53
N MET A 83 -10.27 -3.28 7.14
CA MET A 83 -9.65 -2.21 6.36
C MET A 83 -8.49 -2.75 5.51
N VAL A 84 -7.62 -3.56 6.10
CA VAL A 84 -6.48 -4.18 5.41
C VAL A 84 -6.95 -5.11 4.28
N ARG A 85 -8.03 -5.88 4.48
CA ARG A 85 -8.67 -6.72 3.45
C ARG A 85 -9.13 -5.92 2.25
N GLY A 86 -9.94 -4.88 2.48
CA GLY A 86 -10.45 -4.02 1.42
C GLY A 86 -9.32 -3.35 0.62
N LEU A 87 -8.28 -2.87 1.32
CA LEU A 87 -7.12 -2.27 0.68
C LEU A 87 -6.29 -3.28 -0.13
N ALA A 88 -6.11 -4.52 0.35
CA ALA A 88 -5.39 -5.56 -0.37
C ALA A 88 -6.10 -5.96 -1.67
N MET A 89 -7.44 -6.06 -1.63
CA MET A 89 -8.28 -6.30 -2.81
C MET A 89 -8.14 -5.18 -3.84
N MET A 90 -8.23 -3.92 -3.41
CA MET A 90 -8.02 -2.78 -4.32
C MET A 90 -6.59 -2.72 -4.88
N MET A 91 -5.57 -3.19 -4.16
CA MET A 91 -4.21 -3.29 -4.69
C MET A 91 -4.10 -4.28 -5.85
N ALA A 92 -4.79 -5.42 -5.78
CA ALA A 92 -4.82 -6.39 -6.89
C ALA A 92 -5.43 -5.75 -8.14
N TRP A 93 -6.56 -5.04 -7.99
CA TRP A 93 -7.20 -4.34 -9.11
C TRP A 93 -6.32 -3.23 -9.66
N LYS A 94 -5.71 -2.43 -8.79
CA LYS A 94 -4.80 -1.36 -9.20
C LYS A 94 -3.67 -1.91 -10.06
N CYS A 95 -2.99 -2.97 -9.61
CA CYS A 95 -1.91 -3.60 -10.36
C CYS A 95 -2.39 -4.16 -11.69
N ALA A 96 -3.56 -4.81 -11.72
CA ALA A 96 -4.14 -5.34 -12.95
C ALA A 96 -4.53 -4.23 -13.97
N VAL A 97 -5.14 -3.13 -13.51
CA VAL A 97 -5.60 -2.02 -14.36
C VAL A 97 -4.43 -1.31 -15.05
N VAL A 98 -3.29 -1.18 -14.38
CA VAL A 98 -2.08 -0.57 -14.96
C VAL A 98 -1.09 -1.61 -15.52
N ASP A 99 -1.56 -2.85 -15.72
CA ASP A 99 -0.82 -3.97 -16.31
C ASP A 99 0.57 -4.25 -15.69
N ILE A 100 0.66 -4.12 -14.37
CA ILE A 100 1.86 -4.50 -13.61
C ILE A 100 1.74 -6.00 -13.25
N PRO A 101 2.80 -6.82 -13.42
CA PRO A 101 2.79 -8.26 -13.15
C PRO A 101 2.90 -8.55 -11.65
N LEU A 102 1.96 -8.01 -10.88
CA LEU A 102 1.88 -8.13 -9.43
C LEU A 102 0.44 -8.40 -9.02
N GLY A 103 0.30 -9.14 -7.93
CA GLY A 103 -0.95 -9.32 -7.21
C GLY A 103 -1.25 -8.16 -6.26
N GLY A 104 -2.10 -8.41 -5.27
CA GLY A 104 -2.52 -7.41 -4.28
C GLY A 104 -2.27 -7.87 -2.86
N ALA A 105 -1.65 -7.01 -2.05
CA ALA A 105 -1.50 -7.21 -0.62
C ALA A 105 -1.67 -5.90 0.14
N LYS A 106 -1.87 -6.00 1.45
CA LYS A 106 -1.77 -4.87 2.36
C LYS A 106 -1.38 -5.33 3.76
N GLY A 107 -0.65 -4.50 4.47
CA GLY A 107 -0.38 -4.70 5.89
C GLY A 107 -0.81 -3.50 6.72
N GLY A 108 -0.95 -3.73 8.01
CA GLY A 108 -1.31 -2.70 8.98
C GLY A 108 -0.83 -3.07 10.37
N ILE A 109 -0.52 -2.10 11.21
CA ILE A 109 -0.24 -2.28 12.63
C ILE A 109 -1.13 -1.31 13.40
N ILE A 110 -1.81 -1.83 14.43
CA ILE A 110 -2.60 -1.01 15.35
C ILE A 110 -1.64 -0.26 16.27
N VAL A 111 -1.34 1.00 15.92
CA VAL A 111 -0.44 1.86 16.68
C VAL A 111 -0.68 3.33 16.36
N ASP A 112 -0.56 4.19 17.37
CA ASP A 112 -0.39 5.63 17.14
C ASP A 112 1.10 5.92 16.94
N PRO A 113 1.54 6.22 15.71
CA PRO A 113 2.95 6.44 15.39
C PRO A 113 3.53 7.68 16.08
N ARG A 114 2.70 8.61 16.55
CA ARG A 114 3.15 9.82 17.26
C ARG A 114 3.53 9.53 18.71
N LYS A 115 3.10 8.39 19.25
CA LYS A 115 3.40 7.93 20.61
C LYS A 115 4.64 7.02 20.67
N LEU A 116 5.29 6.77 19.53
CA LEU A 116 6.52 5.99 19.48
C LEU A 116 7.73 6.89 19.24
N SER A 117 8.83 6.56 19.91
CA SER A 117 10.13 7.08 19.53
C SER A 117 10.61 6.46 18.21
N GLU A 118 11.65 7.04 17.63
CA GLU A 118 12.29 6.47 16.44
C GLU A 118 12.84 5.05 16.71
N ARG A 119 13.40 4.83 17.90
CA ARG A 119 13.96 3.53 18.31
C ARG A 119 12.88 2.48 18.51
N GLU A 120 11.76 2.86 19.09
CA GLU A 120 10.59 1.98 19.27
C GLU A 120 9.97 1.65 17.91
N THR A 121 9.92 2.62 16.99
CA THR A 121 9.46 2.42 15.61
C THR A 121 10.37 1.46 14.85
N GLU A 122 11.69 1.60 14.95
CA GLU A 122 12.65 0.65 14.39
C GLU A 122 12.42 -0.76 14.93
N ARG A 123 12.33 -0.92 16.25
CA ARG A 123 12.07 -2.22 16.90
C ARG A 123 10.76 -2.83 16.41
N LEU A 124 9.71 -2.02 16.25
CA LEU A 124 8.42 -2.46 15.72
C LEU A 124 8.53 -2.94 14.28
N CYS A 125 9.20 -2.18 13.40
CA CYS A 125 9.47 -2.56 12.01
C CYS A 125 10.20 -3.90 11.92
N ARG A 126 11.28 -4.07 12.68
CA ARG A 126 12.06 -5.31 12.74
C ARG A 126 11.24 -6.47 13.29
N GLY A 127 10.50 -6.22 14.38
CA GLY A 127 9.60 -7.19 14.99
C GLY A 127 8.51 -7.67 14.03
N TRP A 128 7.95 -6.77 13.20
CA TRP A 128 6.99 -7.12 12.17
C TRP A 128 7.60 -8.10 11.15
N VAL A 129 8.79 -7.80 10.61
CA VAL A 129 9.47 -8.68 9.64
C VAL A 129 9.67 -10.08 10.19
N ARG A 130 10.16 -10.20 11.43
CA ARG A 130 10.37 -11.51 12.09
C ARG A 130 9.08 -12.33 12.20
N LYS A 131 7.91 -11.70 12.23
CA LYS A 131 6.61 -12.37 12.33
C LYS A 131 6.02 -12.79 10.99
N VAL A 132 6.45 -12.18 9.89
CA VAL A 132 5.89 -12.45 8.55
C VAL A 132 6.92 -12.99 7.57
N TYR A 133 8.17 -13.17 7.99
CA TYR A 133 9.32 -13.52 7.14
C TYR A 133 9.02 -14.65 6.15
N ASP A 134 8.39 -15.74 6.61
CA ASP A 134 8.13 -16.94 5.80
C ASP A 134 7.13 -16.73 4.65
N ILE A 135 6.37 -15.63 4.67
CA ILE A 135 5.34 -15.34 3.66
C ILE A 135 5.64 -14.11 2.82
N VAL A 136 6.75 -13.41 3.08
CA VAL A 136 7.12 -12.18 2.37
C VAL A 136 8.49 -12.29 1.71
N GLY A 137 8.70 -11.56 0.62
CA GLY A 137 9.94 -11.62 -0.12
C GLY A 137 9.82 -11.06 -1.54
N PRO A 138 10.95 -10.81 -2.21
CA PRO A 138 10.96 -10.21 -3.56
C PRO A 138 10.10 -10.95 -4.59
N GLU A 139 10.01 -12.27 -4.46
CA GLU A 139 9.30 -13.18 -5.37
C GLU A 139 7.94 -13.65 -4.81
N MET A 140 7.53 -13.16 -3.64
CA MET A 140 6.32 -13.62 -2.95
C MET A 140 5.38 -12.48 -2.60
N ASP A 141 5.88 -11.50 -1.84
CA ASP A 141 5.11 -10.36 -1.38
C ASP A 141 6.03 -9.20 -1.00
N VAL A 142 5.81 -8.04 -1.64
CA VAL A 142 6.71 -6.88 -1.63
C VAL A 142 6.03 -5.70 -0.92
N PRO A 143 6.39 -5.39 0.33
CA PRO A 143 5.86 -4.22 1.03
C PRO A 143 6.23 -2.85 0.44
N ALA A 144 5.59 -1.80 0.96
CA ALA A 144 5.82 -0.40 0.62
C ALA A 144 5.42 0.53 1.78
N PRO A 145 5.77 1.82 1.72
CA PRO A 145 5.17 2.83 2.58
C PRO A 145 3.68 2.99 2.30
N ASP A 146 2.97 3.40 3.34
CA ASP A 146 1.58 3.84 3.32
C ASP A 146 1.37 4.89 4.44
N VAL A 147 0.15 5.05 4.96
CA VAL A 147 -0.12 6.02 6.05
C VAL A 147 0.81 5.77 7.24
N ALA A 148 1.49 6.86 7.61
CA ALA A 148 2.45 6.95 8.69
C ALA A 148 3.60 5.92 8.65
N THR A 149 3.94 5.45 7.45
CA THR A 149 5.24 4.82 7.19
C THR A 149 5.95 5.56 6.05
N ASN A 150 7.27 5.54 6.07
CA ASN A 150 8.11 6.39 5.25
C ASN A 150 9.35 5.62 4.73
N PRO A 151 10.25 6.24 3.94
CA PRO A 151 11.42 5.56 3.42
C PRO A 151 12.33 4.95 4.50
N GLN A 152 12.49 5.59 5.66
CA GLN A 152 13.30 5.08 6.77
C GLN A 152 12.74 3.77 7.32
N ASP A 153 11.42 3.66 7.49
CA ASP A 153 10.77 2.43 7.95
C ASP A 153 11.03 1.27 6.99
N MET A 154 11.03 1.56 5.68
CA MET A 154 11.36 0.56 4.66
C MET A 154 12.81 0.11 4.74
N LEU A 155 13.74 0.97 5.17
CA LEU A 155 15.13 0.57 5.37
C LEU A 155 15.27 -0.40 6.54
N TRP A 156 14.63 -0.13 7.68
CA TRP A 156 14.63 -1.06 8.81
C TRP A 156 13.97 -2.40 8.46
N ILE A 157 12.86 -2.36 7.71
CA ILE A 157 12.19 -3.57 7.22
C ILE A 157 13.11 -4.36 6.27
N MET A 158 13.77 -3.69 5.33
CA MET A 158 14.71 -4.32 4.40
C MET A 158 15.91 -4.93 5.12
N ASP A 159 16.51 -4.18 6.03
CA ASP A 159 17.70 -4.59 6.77
C ASP A 159 17.44 -5.82 7.65
N GLU A 160 16.30 -5.87 8.33
CA GLU A 160 15.91 -7.05 9.09
C GLU A 160 15.69 -8.27 8.20
N TYR A 161 15.04 -8.08 7.04
CA TYR A 161 14.80 -9.16 6.09
C TYR A 161 16.12 -9.70 5.52
N ASP A 162 17.02 -8.81 5.09
CA ASP A 162 18.36 -9.18 4.61
C ASP A 162 19.13 -9.99 5.65
N THR A 163 19.02 -9.61 6.93
CA THR A 163 19.65 -10.30 8.06
C THR A 163 19.11 -11.72 8.21
N LEU A 164 17.80 -11.90 8.20
CA LEU A 164 17.15 -13.22 8.29
C LEU A 164 17.42 -14.08 7.05
N ALA A 165 17.39 -13.47 5.86
CA ALA A 165 17.65 -14.13 4.58
C ALA A 165 19.13 -14.39 4.32
N ARG A 166 20.03 -13.90 5.18
CA ARG A 166 21.50 -13.97 5.06
C ARG A 166 22.00 -13.55 3.66
N SER A 167 21.29 -12.62 3.03
CA SER A 167 21.57 -12.18 1.67
C SER A 167 20.95 -10.81 1.43
N ARG A 168 21.57 -10.01 0.55
CA ARG A 168 21.04 -8.70 0.15
C ARG A 168 19.87 -8.88 -0.80
N LYS A 169 18.68 -8.41 -0.41
CA LYS A 169 17.44 -8.51 -1.17
C LYS A 169 16.77 -7.12 -1.29
N PRO A 170 17.40 -6.17 -2.00
CA PRO A 170 16.87 -4.80 -2.14
C PRO A 170 15.47 -4.75 -2.80
N GLY A 171 15.09 -5.80 -3.54
CA GLY A 171 13.76 -5.93 -4.13
C GLY A 171 12.64 -6.30 -3.14
N PHE A 172 12.96 -6.61 -1.88
CA PHE A 172 11.96 -7.02 -0.88
C PHE A 172 10.96 -5.90 -0.57
N VAL A 173 11.40 -4.64 -0.50
CA VAL A 173 10.51 -3.49 -0.29
C VAL A 173 10.76 -2.37 -1.29
N THR A 174 9.68 -1.70 -1.66
CA THR A 174 9.71 -0.48 -2.48
C THR A 174 9.61 0.77 -1.62
N GLY A 175 9.86 1.95 -2.18
CA GLY A 175 9.71 3.22 -1.45
C GLY A 175 10.90 3.59 -0.56
N LYS A 176 12.04 2.94 -0.77
CA LYS A 176 13.33 3.23 -0.15
C LYS A 176 13.92 4.55 -0.64
N SER A 177 14.88 5.09 0.10
CA SER A 177 15.70 6.23 -0.32
C SER A 177 16.58 5.87 -1.53
N VAL A 178 16.85 6.82 -2.42
CA VAL A 178 17.57 6.59 -3.69
C VAL A 178 18.94 5.95 -3.49
N GLY A 179 19.73 6.43 -2.51
CA GLY A 179 21.07 5.92 -2.24
C GLY A 179 21.16 4.45 -1.81
N VAL A 180 20.03 3.80 -1.54
CA VAL A 180 19.93 2.41 -1.07
C VAL A 180 18.94 1.59 -1.91
N GLY A 181 18.90 1.85 -3.22
CA GLY A 181 18.06 1.12 -4.17
C GLY A 181 16.61 1.61 -4.22
N GLY A 182 16.38 2.86 -3.84
CA GLY A 182 15.16 3.60 -4.15
C GLY A 182 15.13 4.04 -5.62
N SER A 183 13.98 4.49 -6.09
CA SER A 183 13.79 4.96 -7.46
C SER A 183 13.57 6.47 -7.48
N LEU A 184 14.20 7.15 -8.45
CA LEU A 184 13.88 8.53 -8.81
C LEU A 184 12.44 8.62 -9.33
N GLY A 185 11.83 9.79 -9.29
CA GLY A 185 10.46 9.97 -9.77
C GLY A 185 9.36 9.61 -8.77
N ARG A 186 9.71 8.98 -7.62
CA ARG A 186 8.70 8.49 -6.66
C ARG A 186 7.84 9.61 -6.09
N THR A 187 8.42 10.77 -5.78
CA THR A 187 7.74 11.83 -5.04
C THR A 187 6.62 12.45 -5.87
N GLU A 188 6.89 12.67 -7.15
CA GLU A 188 6.00 13.30 -8.13
C GLU A 188 5.05 12.33 -8.83
N ALA A 189 5.38 11.03 -8.89
CA ALA A 189 4.69 10.03 -9.71
C ALA A 189 3.17 10.03 -9.58
N THR A 190 2.63 10.15 -8.36
CA THR A 190 1.18 10.09 -8.15
C THR A 190 0.48 11.36 -8.67
N GLY A 191 1.03 12.54 -8.38
CA GLY A 191 0.48 13.80 -8.88
C GLY A 191 0.58 13.88 -10.41
N TYR A 192 1.72 13.49 -10.96
CA TYR A 192 1.92 13.47 -12.41
C TYR A 192 1.01 12.46 -13.10
N GLY A 193 0.82 11.28 -12.51
CA GLY A 193 -0.11 10.27 -13.01
C GLY A 193 -1.55 10.78 -13.16
N VAL A 194 -2.03 11.62 -12.22
CA VAL A 194 -3.35 12.25 -12.34
C VAL A 194 -3.42 13.14 -13.58
N ILE A 195 -2.43 14.02 -13.76
CA ILE A 195 -2.42 14.94 -14.91
C ILE A 195 -2.22 14.19 -16.23
N TYR A 196 -1.50 13.08 -16.26
CA TYR A 196 -1.45 12.23 -17.45
C TYR A 196 -2.82 11.64 -17.81
N CYS A 197 -3.62 11.22 -16.83
CA CYS A 197 -4.99 10.78 -17.08
C CYS A 197 -5.84 11.93 -17.65
N VAL A 198 -5.75 13.13 -17.05
CA VAL A 198 -6.44 14.33 -17.54
C VAL A 198 -6.03 14.67 -18.97
N ARG A 199 -4.73 14.56 -19.29
CA ARG A 199 -4.19 14.81 -20.64
C ARG A 199 -4.82 13.90 -21.69
N GLU A 200 -4.96 12.60 -21.39
CA GLU A 200 -5.61 11.68 -22.33
C GLU A 200 -7.11 11.96 -22.51
N VAL A 201 -7.79 12.46 -21.47
CA VAL A 201 -9.18 12.93 -21.58
C VAL A 201 -9.27 14.21 -22.43
N PHE A 202 -8.38 15.18 -22.22
CA PHE A 202 -8.32 16.42 -23.00
C PHE A 202 -8.16 16.12 -24.50
N LYS A 203 -7.24 15.22 -24.85
CA LYS A 203 -7.05 14.77 -26.25
C LYS A 203 -8.33 14.18 -26.84
N ARG A 204 -9.05 13.33 -26.10
CA ARG A 204 -10.30 12.72 -26.58
C ARG A 204 -11.43 13.73 -26.77
N LEU A 205 -11.43 14.81 -25.98
CA LEU A 205 -12.43 15.87 -26.05
C LEU A 205 -12.04 17.04 -26.98
N GLY A 206 -10.83 17.01 -27.56
CA GLY A 206 -10.31 18.13 -28.36
C GLY A 206 -10.03 19.39 -27.55
N LEU A 207 -9.75 19.24 -26.25
CA LEU A 207 -9.39 20.32 -25.32
C LEU A 207 -7.88 20.54 -25.27
N ASP A 208 -7.47 21.79 -25.07
CA ASP A 208 -6.08 22.20 -24.83
C ASP A 208 -5.91 22.59 -23.35
N PHE A 209 -4.73 22.32 -22.78
CA PHE A 209 -4.37 22.85 -21.46
C PHE A 209 -4.20 24.36 -21.49
N LYS A 210 -3.82 24.93 -22.65
CA LYS A 210 -3.63 26.36 -22.79
C LYS A 210 -4.88 27.15 -22.42
N GLY A 211 -4.82 27.86 -21.30
CA GLY A 211 -5.93 28.67 -20.79
C GLY A 211 -7.04 27.87 -20.09
N ALA A 212 -6.82 26.57 -19.85
CA ALA A 212 -7.69 25.76 -19.01
C ALA A 212 -7.52 26.15 -17.54
N THR A 213 -8.58 26.00 -16.76
CA THR A 213 -8.55 26.23 -15.31
C THR A 213 -8.81 24.92 -14.58
N ALA A 214 -8.14 24.75 -13.44
CA ALA A 214 -8.29 23.57 -12.59
C ALA A 214 -8.57 23.98 -11.14
N SER A 215 -9.40 23.18 -10.46
CA SER A 215 -9.58 23.23 -9.01
C SER A 215 -9.02 21.96 -8.41
N ILE A 216 -8.04 22.09 -7.51
CA ILE A 216 -7.34 20.97 -6.90
C ILE A 216 -7.55 21.05 -5.38
N GLN A 217 -8.11 19.99 -4.80
CA GLN A 217 -8.33 19.89 -3.35
C GLN A 217 -7.16 19.17 -2.68
N GLY A 218 -6.54 19.83 -1.69
CA GLY A 218 -5.41 19.32 -0.91
C GLY A 218 -4.16 20.17 -1.08
N ALA A 219 -3.24 20.09 -0.12
CA ALA A 219 -2.00 20.88 -0.09
C ALA A 219 -0.76 20.03 0.29
N GLY A 220 -0.81 18.72 0.01
CA GLY A 220 0.31 17.80 0.19
C GLY A 220 1.02 17.48 -1.13
N ASN A 221 2.00 16.58 -1.09
CA ASN A 221 2.83 16.19 -2.24
C ASN A 221 2.03 15.95 -3.52
N ASN A 222 0.96 15.14 -3.47
CA ASN A 222 0.16 14.83 -4.66
C ASN A 222 -0.44 16.09 -5.31
N ALA A 223 -1.00 17.00 -4.50
CA ALA A 223 -1.63 18.21 -5.00
C ALA A 223 -0.59 19.17 -5.60
N GLN A 224 0.55 19.34 -4.95
CA GLN A 224 1.65 20.14 -5.46
C GLN A 224 2.08 19.66 -6.85
N TYR A 225 2.37 18.36 -7.02
CA TYR A 225 2.82 17.84 -8.31
C TYR A 225 1.71 17.81 -9.37
N CYS A 226 0.43 17.73 -8.98
CA CYS A 226 -0.68 18.00 -9.90
C CYS A 226 -0.62 19.45 -10.43
N CYS A 227 -0.50 20.44 -9.54
CA CYS A 227 -0.40 21.85 -9.93
C CYS A 227 0.81 22.10 -10.84
N ASP A 228 1.97 21.55 -10.47
CA ASP A 228 3.22 21.72 -11.22
C ASP A 228 3.08 21.21 -12.66
N LEU A 229 2.62 19.97 -12.85
CA LEU A 229 2.52 19.39 -14.19
C LEU A 229 1.35 19.97 -14.99
N PHE A 230 0.24 20.34 -14.34
CA PHE A 230 -0.86 21.04 -15.03
C PHE A 230 -0.37 22.36 -15.62
N THR A 231 0.31 23.18 -14.81
CA THR A 231 0.85 24.50 -15.22
C THR A 231 1.92 24.37 -16.32
N GLN A 232 2.71 23.29 -16.31
CA GLN A 232 3.69 23.03 -17.37
C GLN A 232 3.04 22.75 -18.74
N TYR A 233 1.81 22.26 -18.77
CA TYR A 233 1.11 21.98 -20.03
C TYR A 233 0.44 23.22 -20.65
N GLY A 234 0.24 24.31 -19.91
CA GLY A 234 -0.32 25.57 -20.41
C GLY A 234 -1.48 26.09 -19.56
#